data_AF-A0A5B6VE89-F1
#
_entry.id   AF-A0A5B6VE89-F1
#
_cell.length_a   1.000
_cell.length_b   1.000
_cell.length_c   1.000
_cell.angle_alpha   90.00
_cell.angle_beta   90.00
_cell.angle_gamma   90.00
#
_symmetry.space_group_name_H-M   'P 1'
#
loop_
_entity.id
_entity.type
_entity.pdbx_description
1 polymer ?
#
loop_
_entity_poly.entity_id
_entity_poly.type
_entity_poly.pdbx_seq_one_letter_code
_entity_poly.pdbx_strand_id
1 'polypeptide(L)' 'MTVTYKDWQEKLPFALYAYRTSVKTSTGATPFSLVHGMEAVLPIEVEIPSLRVLSELKLDEAEWIQAR' A
#
# COMPACT_ATOMS: atom_id res chain seq x y z
N MET A 1 -12.55 -13.56 -7.49
CA MET A 1 -12.55 -13.70 -6.02
C MET A 1 -13.42 -12.60 -5.44
N THR A 2 -14.41 -12.93 -4.62
CA THR A 2 -15.31 -11.94 -4.00
C THR A 2 -14.70 -11.45 -2.70
N VAL A 3 -14.39 -10.15 -2.59
CA VAL A 3 -13.97 -9.53 -1.32
C VAL A 3 -15.19 -9.42 -0.40
N THR A 4 -15.05 -9.89 0.83
CA THR A 4 -16.11 -9.89 1.86
C THR A 4 -15.66 -9.12 3.11
N TYR A 5 -16.58 -8.84 4.04
CA TYR A 5 -16.25 -8.19 5.31
C TYR A 5 -15.29 -9.00 6.18
N LYS A 6 -15.20 -10.33 5.94
CA LYS A 6 -14.28 -11.22 6.66
C LYS A 6 -12.84 -11.03 6.24
N ASP A 7 -12.59 -10.34 5.12
CA ASP A 7 -11.26 -10.12 4.56
C ASP A 7 -10.65 -8.78 5.04
N TRP A 8 -11.22 -8.20 6.11
CA TRP A 8 -10.82 -6.87 6.61
C TRP A 8 -9.33 -6.80 6.98
N GLN A 9 -8.77 -7.89 7.53
CA GLN A 9 -7.34 -7.94 7.88
C GLN A 9 -6.44 -7.76 6.64
N GLU A 10 -6.86 -8.29 5.49
CA GLU A 10 -6.11 -8.15 4.23
C GLU A 10 -6.27 -6.73 3.65
N LYS A 11 -7.38 -6.06 3.95
CA LYS A 11 -7.65 -4.68 3.49
C LYS A 11 -7.08 -3.60 4.41
N LEU A 12 -6.74 -3.95 5.66
CA LEU A 12 -6.27 -3.01 6.67
C LEU A 12 -5.01 -2.22 6.23
N PRO A 13 -3.96 -2.82 5.64
CA PRO A 13 -2.79 -2.06 5.20
C PRO A 13 -3.12 -0.99 4.16
N PHE A 14 -4.02 -1.32 3.22
CA PHE A 14 -4.48 -0.39 2.19
C PHE A 14 -5.30 0.76 2.77
N ALA A 15 -6.20 0.45 3.71
CA ALA A 15 -6.99 1.47 4.39
C ALA A 15 -6.10 2.43 5.22
N LEU A 16 -5.11 1.90 5.93
CA LEU A 16 -4.13 2.71 6.68
C LEU A 16 -3.28 3.57 5.75
N TYR A 17 -2.84 3.03 4.61
CA TYR A 17 -2.11 3.77 3.61
C TYR A 17 -2.93 4.95 3.10
N ALA A 18 -4.15 4.69 2.60
CA ALA A 18 -5.05 5.73 2.10
C ALA A 18 -5.34 6.80 3.16
N TYR A 19 -5.55 6.40 4.42
CA TYR A 19 -5.77 7.35 5.50
C TYR A 19 -4.58 8.28 5.74
N ARG A 20 -3.35 7.75 5.67
CA ARG A 20 -2.11 8.48 5.95
C ARG A 20 -1.67 9.38 4.80
N THR A 21 -2.00 9.04 3.56
CA THR A 21 -1.59 9.78 2.36
C THR A 21 -2.67 10.69 1.78
N SER A 22 -3.91 10.63 2.29
CA SER A 22 -4.97 11.55 1.90
C SER A 22 -4.92 12.84 2.72
N VAL A 23 -5.06 13.97 2.03
CA VAL A 23 -5.17 15.29 2.65
C VAL A 23 -6.39 15.34 3.56
N LYS A 24 -6.22 15.81 4.80
CA LYS A 24 -7.34 16.04 5.72
C LYS A 24 -7.86 17.46 5.57
N THR A 25 -9.18 17.61 5.55
CA THR A 25 -9.84 18.92 5.44
C THR A 25 -9.54 19.84 6.62
N SER A 26 -9.29 19.27 7.81
CA SER A 26 -8.99 20.04 9.03
C SER A 26 -7.61 20.69 9.04
N THR A 27 -6.61 20.06 8.43
CA THR A 27 -5.21 20.52 8.45
C THR A 27 -4.71 20.97 7.08
N GLY A 28 -5.40 20.62 5.99
CA GLY A 28 -4.94 20.85 4.62
C GLY A 28 -3.71 20.03 4.23
N ALA A 29 -3.28 19.08 5.08
CA ALA A 29 -2.08 18.26 4.89
C ALA A 29 -2.39 16.77 5.05
N THR A 30 -1.49 15.91 4.58
CA THR A 30 -1.57 14.47 4.80
C THR A 30 -1.09 14.14 6.21
N PRO A 31 -1.68 13.16 6.93
CA PRO A 31 -1.16 12.75 8.23
C PRO A 31 0.31 12.30 8.17
N PHE A 32 0.75 11.73 7.05
CA PHE A 32 2.14 11.35 6.84
C PHE A 32 3.07 12.57 6.85
N SER A 33 2.74 13.64 6.11
CA SER A 33 3.61 14.82 6.05
C SER A 33 3.69 15.60 7.36
N LEU A 34 2.64 15.55 8.18
CA LEU A 34 2.69 16.10 9.53
C LEU A 34 3.64 15.34 10.47
N VAL A 35 3.81 14.03 10.30
CA VAL A 35 4.69 13.20 11.15
C VAL A 35 6.14 13.24 10.67
N HIS A 36 6.35 13.20 9.35
CA HIS A 36 7.68 13.04 8.75
C HIS A 36 8.25 14.31 8.11
N GLY A 37 7.47 15.38 8.00
CA GLY A 37 7.90 16.64 7.38
C GLY A 37 8.05 16.59 5.86
N MET A 38 7.61 15.50 5.21
CA MET A 38 7.62 15.35 3.74
C MET A 38 6.40 14.56 3.29
N GLU A 39 5.98 14.75 2.04
CA GLU A 39 4.89 13.94 1.47
C GLU A 39 5.30 12.48 1.27
N ALA A 40 4.32 11.58 1.36
CA ALA A 40 4.56 10.17 1.11
C ALA A 40 4.87 9.94 -0.37
N VAL A 41 6.09 9.46 -0.65
CA VAL A 41 6.47 8.97 -1.98
C VAL A 41 6.23 7.47 -2.01
N LEU A 42 5.50 7.00 -3.02
CA LEU A 42 5.32 5.57 -3.24
C LEU A 42 6.69 4.93 -3.45
N PRO A 43 7.08 3.93 -2.62
CA PRO A 43 8.29 3.17 -2.86
C PRO A 43 8.20 2.47 -4.22
N ILE A 44 9.32 2.42 -4.95
CA ILE A 44 9.37 1.73 -6.25
C ILE A 44 8.98 0.25 -6.11
N GLU A 45 9.11 -0.32 -4.91
CA GLU A 45 8.71 -1.67 -4.56
C GLU A 45 7.20 -1.91 -4.69
N VAL A 46 6.37 -0.86 -4.77
CA VAL A 46 4.93 -1.00 -5.06
C VAL A 46 4.67 -1.13 -6.56
N GLU A 47 5.53 -0.54 -7.40
CA GLU A 47 5.45 -0.63 -8.86
C GLU A 47 6.21 -1.84 -9.41
N ILE A 48 7.34 -2.18 -8.77
CA ILE A 48 8.19 -3.33 -9.02
C ILE A 48 8.28 -4.11 -7.71
N PRO A 49 7.42 -5.11 -7.47
CA PRO A 49 7.39 -5.85 -6.22
C PRO A 49 8.77 -6.42 -5.91
N SER A 50 9.34 -5.97 -4.80
CA SER A 50 10.60 -6.50 -4.29
C SER A 50 10.46 -7.99 -3.94
N LEU A 51 11.58 -8.72 -3.90
CA LEU A 51 11.60 -10.12 -3.48
C LEU A 51 10.92 -10.36 -2.13
N ARG A 52 11.01 -9.39 -1.21
CA ARG A 52 10.31 -9.44 0.07
C ARG A 52 8.79 -9.38 -0.11
N VAL A 53 8.29 -8.45 -0.93
CA VAL A 53 6.86 -8.31 -1.23
C VAL A 53 6.33 -9.54 -1.97
N LEU A 54 7.09 -10.07 -2.94
CA LEU A 54 6.75 -11.31 -3.64
C LEU A 54 6.64 -12.49 -2.67
N SER A 55 7.58 -12.62 -1.74
CA SER A 55 7.55 -13.65 -0.70
C SER A 55 6.35 -13.50 0.25
N GLU A 56 5.97 -12.27 0.62
CA GLU A 56 4.80 -12.01 1.48
C GLU A 56 3.49 -12.31 0.74
N LEU A 57 3.44 -12.05 -0.58
CA LEU A 57 2.30 -12.35 -1.44
C LEU A 57 2.25 -13.81 -1.91
N LYS A 58 3.27 -14.63 -1.56
CA LYS A 58 3.48 -15.99 -2.08
C LYS A 58 3.43 -16.06 -3.61
N LEU A 59 3.79 -14.98 -4.28
CA LEU A 59 3.88 -14.92 -5.74
C LEU A 59 5.31 -15.26 -6.12
N ASP A 60 5.48 -16.24 -7.02
CA ASP A 60 6.79 -16.50 -7.60
C ASP A 60 7.16 -15.39 -8.59
N GLU A 61 8.46 -15.09 -8.71
CA GLU A 61 8.95 -14.02 -9.58
C GLU A 61 8.55 -14.27 -11.05
N ALA A 62 8.52 -15.54 -11.46
CA ALA A 62 8.07 -15.95 -12.80
C ALA A 62 6.56 -15.70 -13.02
N GLU A 63 5.72 -15.90 -11.99
CA GLU A 63 4.29 -15.62 -12.07
C GLU A 63 4.00 -14.11 -12.13
N TRP A 64 4.79 -13.28 -11.45
CA TRP A 64 4.69 -11.83 -11.55
C TRP A 64 5.04 -11.30 -12.94
N ILE A 65 6.13 -11.80 -13.54
CA ILE A 65 6.54 -11.41 -14.90
C ILE A 65 5.45 -11.74 -15.93
N GLN A 66 4.70 -12.82 -15.74
CA GLN A 66 3.59 -13.20 -16.62
C GLN A 66 2.31 -12.39 -16.39
N ALA A 67 2.13 -11.76 -15.22
CA ALA A 67 0.94 -10.99 -14.87
C ALA A 67 0.99 -9.53 -15.37
N ARG A 68 2.08 -9.12 -16.01
CA ARG A 68 2.32 -7.79 -16.59
C ARG A 68 2.09 -7.79 -18.09
#